data_AF-A0A4S0RAQ9-F1
#
_entry.id   AF-A0A4S0RAQ9-F1
#
_cell.length_a   1.000
_cell.length_b   1.000
_cell.length_c   1.000
_cell.angle_alpha   90.00
_cell.angle_beta   90.00
_cell.angle_gamma   90.00
#
_symmetry.space_group_name_H-M   'P 1'
#
loop_
_entity.id
_entity.type
_entity.pdbx_description
1 polymer ?
#
loop_
_entity_poly.entity_id
_entity_poly.type
_entity_poly.pdbx_seq_one_letter_code
_entity_poly.pdbx_strand_id
1 'polypeptide(L)'
;DIHQLDRRIGPLAKAFSDSLGEGSRFIKMALTAANLVTAALLILLAVWRTRKLMAQRQAFRSALNAERERAQVMASIGQAVISTDAAGRLDYMNAVAERLLACPLGAAKGKPAASLFRLIDKDSG
;
A
#
# COMPACT_ATOMS: atom_id res chain seq x y z
N ASP A 1 21.46 -39.30 68.60
CA ASP A 1 22.06 -39.15 67.24
C ASP A 1 21.06 -38.66 66.20
N ILE A 2 20.88 -37.34 66.07
CA ILE A 2 19.99 -36.74 65.06
C ILE A 2 20.81 -36.29 63.83
N HIS A 3 22.11 -35.98 64.01
CA HIS A 3 23.03 -35.58 62.93
C HIS A 3 23.43 -36.71 61.97
N GLN A 4 23.27 -37.98 62.34
CA GLN A 4 23.52 -39.10 61.42
C GLN A 4 22.35 -39.35 60.46
N LEU A 5 21.12 -39.05 60.87
CA LEU A 5 19.92 -39.27 60.06
C LEU A 5 19.85 -38.26 58.91
N ASP A 6 20.17 -37.00 59.19
CA ASP A 6 20.25 -35.92 58.19
C ASP A 6 21.26 -36.23 57.08
N ARG A 7 22.40 -36.85 57.45
CA ARG A 7 23.48 -37.22 56.53
C ARG A 7 23.08 -38.33 55.52
N ARG A 8 22.03 -39.11 55.81
CA ARG A 8 21.50 -40.15 54.91
C ARG A 8 20.25 -39.72 54.15
N ILE A 9 19.43 -38.84 54.71
CA ILE A 9 18.19 -38.37 54.07
C ILE A 9 18.45 -37.27 53.04
N GLY A 10 19.37 -36.34 53.33
CA GLY A 10 19.76 -35.26 52.41
C GLY A 10 20.13 -35.71 50.99
N PRO A 11 21.02 -36.71 50.80
CA PRO A 11 21.40 -37.16 49.46
C PRO A 11 20.26 -37.90 48.74
N LEU A 12 19.43 -38.66 49.46
CA LEU A 12 18.32 -39.40 48.85
C LEU A 12 17.21 -38.44 48.38
N ALA A 13 16.86 -37.44 49.19
CA ALA A 13 15.90 -36.40 48.82
C ALA A 13 16.38 -35.58 47.61
N LYS A 14 17.70 -35.34 47.51
CA LYS A 14 18.30 -34.65 46.37
C LYS A 14 18.24 -35.49 45.08
N ALA A 15 18.59 -36.78 45.14
CA ALA A 15 18.48 -37.70 44.01
C ALA A 15 17.03 -37.90 43.54
N PHE A 16 16.07 -37.90 44.47
CA PHE A 16 14.64 -37.96 44.16
C PHE A 16 14.14 -36.66 43.51
N SER A 17 14.63 -35.49 43.98
CA SER A 17 14.32 -34.20 43.36
C SER A 17 14.89 -34.07 41.95
N ASP A 18 16.13 -34.51 41.72
CA ASP A 18 16.77 -34.43 40.41
C ASP A 18 16.02 -35.28 39.37
N SER A 19 15.61 -36.50 39.71
CA SER A 19 14.82 -37.36 38.81
C SER A 19 13.39 -36.84 38.57
N LEU A 20 12.74 -36.22 39.57
CA LEU A 20 11.46 -35.52 39.38
C LEU A 20 11.62 -34.27 38.49
N GLY A 21 12.76 -33.58 38.61
CA GLY A 21 13.12 -32.38 37.85
C GLY A 21 13.40 -32.66 36.38
N GLU A 22 14.01 -33.81 36.05
CA GLU A 22 14.27 -34.22 34.67
C GLU A 22 12.99 -34.41 33.86
N GLY A 23 11.98 -35.07 34.42
CA GLY A 23 10.66 -35.22 33.77
C GLY A 23 9.96 -33.87 33.53
N SER A 24 10.06 -32.94 34.47
CA SER A 24 9.47 -31.59 34.33
C SER A 24 10.13 -30.76 33.24
N ARG A 25 11.46 -30.84 33.12
CA ARG A 25 12.22 -30.11 32.09
C ARG A 25 11.87 -30.59 30.69
N PHE A 26 11.70 -31.90 30.50
CA PHE A 26 11.30 -32.45 29.21
C PHE A 26 9.94 -31.92 28.75
N ILE A 27 8.94 -31.94 29.64
CA ILE A 27 7.59 -31.43 29.34
C ILE A 27 7.62 -29.92 29.04
N LYS A 28 8.33 -29.14 29.86
CA LYS A 28 8.48 -27.69 29.63
C LYS A 28 9.14 -27.41 28.28
N MET A 29 10.16 -28.17 27.90
CA MET A 29 10.87 -28.00 26.63
C MET A 29 9.96 -28.33 25.44
N ALA A 30 9.19 -29.42 25.53
CA ALA A 30 8.22 -29.79 24.51
C ALA A 30 7.14 -28.71 24.33
N LEU A 31 6.57 -28.19 25.43
CA LEU A 31 5.56 -27.14 25.39
C LEU A 31 6.12 -25.83 24.80
N THR A 32 7.34 -25.47 25.18
CA THR A 32 8.01 -24.26 24.68
C THR A 32 8.31 -24.37 23.19
N ALA A 33 8.81 -25.52 22.75
CA ALA A 33 9.06 -25.79 21.33
C ALA A 33 7.75 -25.77 20.53
N ALA A 34 6.69 -26.40 21.02
CA ALA A 34 5.38 -26.40 20.38
C ALA A 34 4.81 -24.99 20.22
N ASN A 35 4.92 -24.15 21.26
CA ASN A 35 4.44 -22.77 21.21
C ASN A 35 5.26 -21.92 20.23
N LEU A 36 6.59 -22.07 20.21
CA LEU A 36 7.47 -21.40 19.25
C LEU A 36 7.15 -21.79 17.80
N VAL A 37 6.97 -23.09 17.54
CA VAL A 37 6.59 -23.61 16.22
C VAL A 37 5.23 -23.04 15.79
N THR A 38 4.25 -23.01 16.70
CA THR A 38 2.92 -22.47 16.43
C THR A 38 2.98 -20.98 16.09
N ALA A 39 3.73 -20.18 16.88
CA ALA A 39 3.92 -18.76 16.63
C ALA A 39 4.61 -18.50 15.28
N ALA A 40 5.68 -19.25 14.97
CA ALA A 40 6.38 -19.15 13.70
C ALA A 40 5.46 -19.49 12.50
N LEU A 41 4.66 -20.56 12.62
CA LEU A 41 3.71 -20.97 11.59
C LEU A 41 2.65 -19.88 11.33
N LEU A 42 2.09 -19.29 12.39
CA LEU A 42 1.10 -18.20 12.28
C LEU A 42 1.68 -16.96 11.61
N ILE A 43 2.90 -16.55 11.98
CA ILE A 43 3.59 -15.41 11.38
C ILE A 43 3.85 -15.67 9.89
N LEU A 44 4.35 -16.87 9.55
CA LEU A 44 4.60 -17.26 8.16
C LEU A 44 3.32 -17.24 7.32
N LEU A 45 2.22 -17.81 7.84
CA LEU A 45 0.92 -17.80 7.15
C LEU A 45 0.36 -16.38 6.96
N ALA A 46 0.48 -15.52 7.97
CA ALA A 46 0.01 -14.13 7.89
C ALA A 46 0.77 -13.33 6.83
N VAL A 47 2.10 -13.45 6.81
CA VAL A 47 2.95 -12.81 5.79
C VAL A 47 2.65 -13.36 4.41
N TRP A 48 2.51 -14.68 4.26
CA TRP A 48 2.19 -15.31 2.98
C TRP A 48 0.83 -14.85 2.44
N ARG A 49 -0.20 -14.82 3.28
CA ARG A 49 -1.54 -14.33 2.92
C ARG A 49 -1.52 -12.87 2.48
N THR A 50 -0.79 -12.02 3.20
CA THR A 50 -0.70 -10.59 2.90
C THR A 50 0.05 -10.34 1.59
N ARG A 51 1.17 -11.02 1.37
CA ARG A 51 1.94 -10.94 0.12
C ARG A 51 1.12 -11.40 -1.08
N LYS A 52 0.35 -12.49 -0.94
CA LYS A 52 -0.53 -13.00 -2.00
C LYS A 52 -1.64 -12.01 -2.37
N LEU A 53 -2.28 -11.39 -1.38
CA LEU A 53 -3.33 -10.38 -1.60
C LEU A 53 -2.79 -9.10 -2.25
N MET A 54 -1.61 -8.64 -1.82
CA MET A 54 -0.98 -7.45 -2.41
C MET A 54 -0.48 -7.71 -3.83
N ALA A 55 0.09 -8.87 -4.11
CA ALA A 55 0.50 -9.25 -5.46
C ALA A 55 -0.69 -9.30 -6.44
N GLN A 56 -1.86 -9.81 -6.00
CA GLN A 56 -3.07 -9.80 -6.82
C GLN A 56 -3.63 -8.38 -7.03
N ARG A 57 -3.57 -7.51 -6.03
CA ARG A 57 -4.03 -6.11 -6.17
C ARG A 57 -3.12 -5.25 -7.04
N GLN A 58 -1.82 -5.53 -7.05
CA GLN A 58 -0.87 -4.74 -7.84
C GLN A 58 -1.08 -4.95 -9.35
N ALA A 59 -1.36 -6.19 -9.78
CA ALA A 59 -1.66 -6.50 -11.18
C ALA A 59 -2.95 -5.80 -11.68
N PHE A 60 -3.92 -5.58 -10.80
CA PHE A 60 -5.16 -4.88 -11.14
C PHE A 60 -5.00 -3.35 -11.17
N ARG A 61 -4.14 -2.79 -10.30
CA ARG A 61 -3.86 -1.34 -10.28
C ARG A 61 -3.01 -0.88 -11.47
N SER A 62 -2.11 -1.72 -11.99
CA SER A 62 -1.31 -1.39 -13.17
C SER A 62 -2.16 -1.28 -14.45
N ALA A 63 -3.24 -2.05 -14.58
CA ALA A 63 -4.15 -1.93 -15.72
C ALA A 63 -5.02 -0.67 -15.63
N LEU A 64 -5.46 -0.28 -14.42
CA LEU A 64 -6.38 0.85 -14.24
C LEU A 64 -5.69 2.23 -14.19
N ASN A 65 -4.38 2.28 -13.87
CA ASN A 65 -3.61 3.53 -13.90
C ASN A 65 -3.22 3.95 -15.32
N ALA A 66 -3.05 3.00 -16.25
CA ALA A 66 -2.79 3.33 -17.65
C ALA A 66 -3.94 4.12 -18.31
N GLU A 67 -5.16 4.01 -17.76
CA GLU A 67 -6.34 4.71 -18.27
C GLU A 67 -6.63 6.03 -17.53
N ARG A 68 -6.12 6.22 -16.29
CA ARG A 68 -6.30 7.46 -15.52
C ARG A 68 -5.14 8.46 -15.59
N GLU A 69 -3.94 8.04 -15.96
CA GLU A 69 -2.80 8.97 -16.04
C GLU A 69 -2.91 9.96 -17.20
N ARG A 70 -3.64 9.64 -18.27
CA ARG A 70 -3.84 10.57 -19.40
C ARG A 70 -4.71 11.78 -19.08
N ALA A 71 -5.59 11.69 -18.07
CA ALA A 71 -6.46 12.81 -17.69
C ALA A 71 -5.82 13.70 -16.61
N GLN A 72 -4.96 13.15 -15.75
CA GLN A 72 -4.44 13.88 -14.59
C GLN A 72 -3.12 14.62 -14.84
N VAL A 73 -2.34 14.22 -15.84
CA VAL A 73 -1.19 15.03 -16.31
C VAL A 73 -1.66 16.38 -16.89
N MET A 74 -2.85 16.43 -17.53
CA MET A 74 -3.40 17.68 -18.07
C MET A 74 -3.80 18.73 -17.01
N ALA A 75 -3.93 18.32 -15.75
CA ALA A 75 -4.23 19.24 -14.65
C ALA A 75 -2.98 19.77 -13.93
N SER A 76 -1.82 19.12 -14.12
CA SER A 76 -0.61 19.37 -13.32
C SER A 76 0.37 20.37 -13.94
N ILE A 77 0.18 20.77 -15.20
CA ILE A 77 0.84 21.92 -15.78
C ILE A 77 -0.31 22.83 -16.18
N GLY A 78 -0.40 24.03 -15.59
CA GLY A 78 -1.52 24.97 -15.75
C GLY A 78 -1.71 25.52 -17.17
N GLN A 79 -1.86 24.65 -18.17
CA GLN A 79 -2.11 24.99 -19.55
C GLN A 79 -3.62 24.91 -19.83
N ALA A 80 -4.11 25.98 -20.45
CA ALA A 80 -5.45 26.03 -21.00
C ALA A 80 -5.55 25.03 -22.16
N VAL A 81 -6.51 24.10 -22.09
CA VAL A 81 -6.81 23.15 -23.17
C VAL A 81 -8.12 23.55 -23.81
N ILE A 82 -8.09 23.70 -25.13
CA ILE A 82 -9.23 24.09 -25.95
C ILE A 82 -9.31 23.10 -27.12
N SER A 83 -10.50 22.55 -27.37
CA SER A 83 -10.79 21.72 -28.53
C SER A 83 -11.74 22.47 -29.47
N THR A 84 -11.48 22.38 -30.77
CA THR A 84 -12.33 22.94 -31.82
C THR A 84 -12.81 21.87 -32.79
N ASP A 85 -14.00 22.05 -33.36
CA ASP A 85 -14.50 21.22 -34.45
C ASP A 85 -13.69 21.43 -35.76
N ALA A 86 -13.95 20.60 -36.77
CA ALA A 86 -13.30 20.69 -38.09
C ALA A 86 -13.57 22.03 -38.82
N ALA A 87 -14.52 22.83 -38.35
CA ALA A 87 -14.84 24.16 -38.86
C ALA A 87 -14.25 25.29 -37.98
N GLY A 88 -13.40 24.95 -36.99
CA GLY A 88 -12.74 25.91 -36.11
C GLY A 88 -13.63 26.50 -35.00
N ARG A 89 -14.80 25.91 -34.73
CA ARG A 89 -15.68 26.33 -33.62
C ARG A 89 -15.31 25.63 -32.33
N LEU A 90 -15.43 26.36 -31.22
CA LEU A 90 -15.11 25.83 -29.91
C LEU A 90 -16.08 24.71 -29.47
N ASP A 91 -15.55 23.52 -29.22
CA ASP A 91 -16.30 22.34 -28.75
C ASP A 91 -16.08 22.06 -27.27
N TYR A 92 -14.85 22.28 -26.78
CA TYR A 92 -14.48 22.03 -25.39
C TYR A 92 -13.44 23.03 -24.89
N MET A 93 -13.52 23.40 -23.61
CA MET A 93 -12.44 24.07 -22.89
C MET A 93 -12.38 23.59 -21.44
N ASN A 94 -11.18 23.48 -20.87
CA ASN A 94 -11.03 23.15 -19.45
C ASN A 94 -11.26 24.40 -18.56
N ALA A 95 -11.49 24.20 -17.26
CA ALA A 95 -11.71 25.31 -16.32
C ALA A 95 -10.51 26.28 -16.22
N VAL A 96 -9.30 25.82 -16.56
CA VAL A 96 -8.10 26.66 -16.64
C VAL A 96 -8.19 27.60 -17.84
N ALA A 97 -8.70 27.12 -18.99
CA ALA A 97 -8.96 27.94 -20.17
C ALA A 97 -10.09 28.95 -19.93
N GLU A 98 -11.15 28.59 -19.20
CA GLU A 98 -12.21 29.55 -18.80
C GLU A 98 -11.63 30.69 -17.97
N ARG A 99 -10.75 30.36 -17.02
CA ARG A 99 -10.07 31.34 -16.17
C ARG A 99 -9.09 32.21 -16.96
N LEU A 100 -8.38 31.64 -17.92
CA LEU A 100 -7.41 32.36 -18.75
C LEU A 100 -8.08 33.28 -19.78
N LEU A 101 -9.18 32.83 -20.38
CA LEU A 101 -9.96 33.59 -21.37
C LEU A 101 -11.01 34.50 -20.74
N ALA A 102 -11.20 34.44 -19.41
CA ALA A 102 -12.26 35.14 -18.67
C ALA A 102 -13.66 34.95 -19.30
N CYS A 103 -13.88 33.81 -19.95
CA CYS A 103 -15.08 33.52 -20.73
C CYS A 103 -15.55 32.09 -20.39
N PRO A 104 -16.80 31.92 -19.92
CA PRO A 104 -17.34 30.60 -19.62
C PRO A 104 -17.64 29.82 -20.91
N LEU A 105 -17.46 28.49 -20.88
CA LEU A 105 -17.69 27.61 -22.03
C LEU A 105 -19.08 27.82 -22.66
N GLY A 106 -20.11 28.06 -21.85
CA GLY A 106 -21.47 28.31 -22.36
C GLY A 106 -21.61 29.53 -23.27
N ALA A 107 -20.76 30.56 -23.10
CA ALA A 107 -20.77 31.77 -23.93
C ALA A 107 -19.84 31.68 -25.15
N ALA A 108 -18.92 30.72 -25.13
CA ALA A 108 -17.87 30.50 -26.12
C ALA A 108 -18.16 29.31 -27.07
N LYS A 109 -19.01 28.37 -26.64
CA LYS A 109 -19.39 27.18 -27.41
C LYS A 109 -20.03 27.58 -28.74
N GLY A 110 -19.52 27.02 -29.84
CA GLY A 110 -20.01 27.29 -31.20
C GLY A 110 -19.50 28.58 -31.86
N LYS A 111 -18.75 29.43 -31.15
CA LYS A 111 -18.07 30.58 -31.76
C LYS A 111 -16.73 30.15 -32.38
N PRO A 112 -16.26 30.81 -33.46
CA PRO A 112 -14.94 30.55 -34.00
C PRO A 112 -13.87 30.86 -32.95
N ALA A 113 -12.94 29.94 -32.72
CA ALA A 113 -11.84 30.15 -31.76
C ALA A 113 -11.01 31.39 -32.11
N ALA A 114 -10.81 31.66 -33.40
CA ALA A 114 -10.13 32.84 -33.92
C ALA A 114 -10.79 34.18 -33.56
N SER A 115 -12.08 34.17 -33.19
CA SER A 115 -12.80 35.38 -32.74
C SER A 115 -12.66 35.64 -31.25
N LEU A 116 -12.28 34.63 -30.46
CA LEU A 116 -12.16 34.73 -29.00
C LEU A 116 -10.71 34.95 -28.56
N PHE A 117 -9.73 34.46 -29.34
CA PHE A 117 -8.31 34.64 -29.08
C PHE A 117 -7.50 34.51 -30.36
N ARG A 118 -6.42 35.29 -30.47
CA ARG A 118 -5.46 35.19 -31.57
C ARG A 118 -4.33 34.25 -31.14
N LEU A 119 -4.25 33.07 -31.74
CA LEU A 119 -3.06 32.21 -31.57
C LEU A 119 -1.87 32.92 -32.23
N ILE A 120 -0.82 33.15 -31.45
CA ILE A 120 0.49 33.53 -31.96
C ILE A 120 1.37 32.31 -31.76
N ASP A 121 1.83 31.74 -32.86
CA ASP A 121 2.73 30.59 -32.83
C ASP A 121 4.11 31.04 -32.34
N LYS A 122 4.74 30.24 -31.48
CA LYS A 122 5.98 30.63 -30.80
C LYS A 122 7.21 30.50 -31.71
N ASP A 123 7.08 29.88 -32.88
CA ASP A 123 8.15 29.72 -33.87
C ASP A 123 8.24 30.85 -34.92
N SER A 124 7.47 31.94 -34.76
CA SER A 124 7.53 33.10 -35.65
C SER A 124 8.24 34.33 -35.04
N GLY A 125 9.26 34.11 -34.21
CA GLY A 125 10.08 35.17 -33.59
C GLY A 125 11.57 34.95 -33.80
#